data_AF-A0A6M1MDT2-F1
#
_entry.id   AF-A0A6M1MDT2-F1
#
_cell.length_a   1.000
_cell.length_b   1.000
_cell.length_c   1.000
_cell.angle_alpha   90.00
_cell.angle_beta   90.00
_cell.angle_gamma   90.00
#
_symmetry.space_group_name_H-M   'P 1'
#
loop_
_entity.id
_entity.type
_entity.pdbx_description
1 polymer ?
#
loop_
_entity_poly.entity_id
_entity_poly.type
_entity_poly.pdbx_seq_one_letter_code
_entity_poly.pdbx_strand_id
1 'polypeptide(L)'
;MLDPRVEAQQLTTFADRLARLAPCHRDPERFHAEKHALVGDLRRAARELELLARSQAALGASGGPAPRGPIRLGVVRMDGRVVPVEARRRRLMRPR
;
A
#
# COMPACT_ATOMS: atom_id res chain seq x y z
N MET A 1 7.70 7.22 1.88
CA MET A 1 7.12 7.31 3.24
C MET A 1 6.18 8.48 3.23
N LEU A 2 4.89 8.31 3.54
CA LEU A 2 4.09 9.48 3.91
C LEU A 2 4.69 10.08 5.18
N ASP A 3 4.72 11.40 5.27
CA ASP A 3 5.21 12.10 6.46
C ASP A 3 4.25 11.81 7.62
N PRO A 4 4.73 11.34 8.80
CA PRO A 4 3.89 11.12 9.98
C PRO A 4 3.03 12.32 10.37
N ARG A 5 3.48 13.54 10.03
CA ARG A 5 2.71 14.77 10.23
C ARG A 5 1.48 14.85 9.33
N VAL A 6 1.57 14.34 8.10
CA VAL A 6 0.44 14.27 7.16
C VAL A 6 -0.59 13.27 7.65
N GLU A 7 -0.15 12.11 8.15
CA GLU A 7 -1.05 11.11 8.74
C GLU A 7 -1.77 11.66 9.98
N ALA A 8 -1.05 12.33 10.88
CA ALA A 8 -1.64 12.99 12.04
C ALA A 8 -2.69 14.03 11.63
N GLN A 9 -2.40 14.86 10.62
CA GLN A 9 -3.34 15.86 10.11
C GLN A 9 -4.62 15.22 9.51
N GLN A 10 -4.48 14.09 8.80
CA GLN A 10 -5.62 13.35 8.27
C GLN A 10 -6.50 12.79 9.40
N LEU A 11 -5.89 12.22 10.44
CA LEU A 11 -6.62 11.73 11.61
C LEU A 11 -7.35 12.85 12.34
N THR A 12 -6.71 14.00 12.54
CA THR A 12 -7.38 15.19 13.11
C THR A 12 -8.56 15.64 12.25
N THR A 13 -8.42 15.62 10.93
CA THR A 13 -9.52 15.99 10.01
C THR A 13 -10.71 15.04 10.16
N PHE A 14 -10.47 13.73 10.32
CA PHE A 14 -11.54 12.77 10.59
C PHE A 14 -12.18 12.97 11.96
N ALA A 15 -11.38 13.25 13.00
CA ALA A 15 -11.87 13.55 14.34
C ALA A 15 -12.78 14.79 14.35
N ASP A 16 -12.38 15.85 13.65
CA ASP A 16 -13.20 17.06 13.53
C ASP A 16 -14.50 16.81 12.76
N ARG A 17 -14.47 15.98 11.73
CA ARG A 17 -15.70 15.56 11.01
C ARG A 17 -16.61 14.75 11.92
N LEU A 18 -16.07 13.82 12.71
CA LEU A 18 -16.84 13.05 13.70
C LEU A 18 -17.46 13.97 14.76
N ALA A 19 -16.71 14.94 15.28
CA ALA A 19 -17.21 15.88 16.28
C ALA A 19 -18.36 16.75 15.76
N ARG A 20 -18.35 17.09 14.46
CA ARG A 20 -19.43 17.84 13.79
C ARG A 20 -20.61 16.96 13.36
N LEU A 21 -20.43 15.64 13.30
CA LEU A 21 -21.45 14.70 12.86
C LEU A 21 -22.50 14.50 13.98
N ALA A 22 -23.50 15.38 14.00
CA ALA A 22 -24.62 15.28 14.93
C ALA A 22 -25.84 14.61 14.28
N PRO A 23 -26.62 13.78 15.00
CA PRO A 23 -27.87 13.23 14.50
C PRO A 23 -28.86 14.35 14.12
N CYS A 24 -29.06 14.57 12.82
CA CYS A 24 -30.03 15.55 12.34
C CYS A 24 -31.40 14.88 12.17
N HIS A 25 -32.37 15.22 13.03
CA HIS A 25 -33.73 14.65 12.94
C HIS A 25 -34.53 15.23 11.76
N ARG A 26 -34.05 16.35 11.20
CA ARG A 26 -34.66 17.00 10.03
C ARG A 26 -34.34 16.29 8.72
N ASP A 27 -33.19 15.63 8.65
CA ASP A 27 -32.74 14.87 7.48
C ASP A 27 -31.85 13.70 7.93
N PRO A 28 -32.45 12.54 8.27
CA PRO A 28 -31.71 11.38 8.73
C PRO A 28 -30.87 10.74 7.62
N GLU A 29 -31.33 10.76 6.37
CA GLU A 29 -30.62 10.19 5.22
C GLU A 29 -29.29 10.90 5.00
N ARG A 30 -29.28 12.23 5.09
CA ARG A 30 -28.05 13.01 4.99
C ARG A 30 -27.06 12.65 6.10
N PHE A 31 -27.51 12.50 7.35
CA PHE A 31 -26.65 12.05 8.45
C PHE A 31 -26.06 10.67 8.17
N HIS A 32 -26.87 9.72 7.70
CA HIS A 32 -26.40 8.37 7.36
C HIS A 32 -25.42 8.40 6.19
N ALA A 33 -25.66 9.20 5.15
CA ALA A 33 -24.77 9.36 4.01
C ALA A 33 -23.40 9.92 4.44
N GLU A 34 -23.38 11.02 5.20
CA GLU A 34 -22.15 11.63 5.72
C GLU A 34 -21.39 10.68 6.65
N LYS A 35 -22.11 9.96 7.52
CA LYS A 35 -21.54 8.89 8.36
C LYS A 35 -20.90 7.78 7.51
N HIS A 36 -21.60 7.27 6.51
CA HIS A 36 -21.11 6.19 5.65
C HIS A 36 -19.87 6.61 4.86
N ALA A 37 -19.85 7.84 4.33
CA ALA A 37 -18.69 8.41 3.67
C ALA A 37 -17.48 8.48 4.62
N LEU A 38 -17.67 9.00 5.83
CA LEU A 38 -16.61 9.12 6.84
C LEU A 38 -16.05 7.75 7.29
N VAL A 39 -16.91 6.75 7.44
CA VAL A 39 -16.49 5.36 7.71
C VAL A 39 -15.69 4.78 6.54
N GLY A 40 -16.09 5.09 5.30
CA GLY A 40 -15.37 4.71 4.09
C GLY A 40 -13.96 5.30 4.04
N ASP A 41 -13.83 6.59 4.34
CA ASP A 41 -12.56 7.31 4.39
C ASP A 41 -11.63 6.71 5.46
N LEU A 42 -12.13 6.46 6.66
CA LEU A 42 -11.36 5.82 7.75
C LEU A 42 -10.85 4.42 7.38
N ARG A 43 -11.72 3.59 6.77
CA ARG A 43 -11.33 2.24 6.31
C ARG A 43 -10.30 2.28 5.18
N ARG A 44 -10.31 3.33 4.36
CA ARG A 44 -9.29 3.53 3.32
C ARG A 44 -7.96 3.89 3.96
N ALA A 45 -7.94 4.90 4.83
CA ALA A 45 -6.74 5.31 5.55
C ALA A 45 -6.10 4.16 6.33
N ALA A 46 -6.90 3.34 7.02
CA ALA A 46 -6.40 2.15 7.73
C ALA A 46 -5.72 1.14 6.81
N ARG A 47 -6.28 0.89 5.61
CA ARG A 47 -5.69 -0.02 4.62
C ARG A 47 -4.38 0.52 4.04
N GLU A 48 -4.29 1.84 3.83
CA GLU A 48 -3.07 2.49 3.36
C GLU A 48 -1.96 2.37 4.42
N LEU A 49 -2.27 2.63 5.68
CA LEU A 49 -1.34 2.45 6.81
C LEU A 49 -0.87 1.00 6.93
N GLU A 50 -1.77 0.03 6.81
CA GLU A 50 -1.42 -1.39 6.85
C GLU A 50 -0.48 -1.78 5.70
N LEU A 51 -0.76 -1.31 4.48
CA LEU A 51 0.10 -1.56 3.33
C LEU A 51 1.49 -0.95 3.50
N LEU A 52 1.56 0.28 4.02
CA LEU A 52 2.82 0.94 4.35
C LEU A 52 3.61 0.16 5.40
N ALA A 53 2.96 -0.26 6.49
CA ALA A 53 3.60 -1.07 7.53
C ALA A 53 4.15 -2.39 6.99
N ARG A 54 3.39 -3.09 6.14
CA ARG A 54 3.85 -4.32 5.47
C ARG A 54 5.04 -4.07 4.55
N SER A 55 5.02 -2.96 3.79
CA SER A 55 6.13 -2.60 2.90
C SER A 55 7.42 -2.31 3.69
N GLN A 56 7.29 -1.63 4.83
CA GLN A 56 8.41 -1.37 5.73
C GLN A 56 8.94 -2.66 6.36
N ALA A 57 8.05 -3.56 6.79
CA ALA A 57 8.45 -4.86 7.31
C ALA A 57 9.19 -5.70 6.26
N ALA A 58 8.75 -5.68 4.99
CA ALA A 58 9.44 -6.37 3.91
C ALA A 58 10.83 -5.78 3.61
N LEU A 59 10.94 -4.45 3.60
CA LEU A 59 12.22 -3.75 3.45
C LEU A 59 13.15 -4.02 4.66
N GLY A 60 12.62 -4.02 5.88
CA GLY A 60 13.37 -4.36 7.09
C GLY A 60 13.84 -5.82 7.10
N ALA A 61 13.01 -6.75 6.61
CA ALA A 61 13.36 -8.16 6.45
C ALA A 61 14.46 -8.37 5.38
N SER A 62 14.54 -7.52 4.37
CA SER A 62 15.65 -7.54 3.38
C SER A 62 17.01 -7.07 3.94
N GLY A 63 17.06 -6.59 5.19
CA GLY A 63 18.30 -6.31 5.92
C GLY A 63 19.03 -7.57 6.42
N GLY A 64 18.38 -8.75 6.38
CA GLY A 64 19.05 -10.05 6.55
C GLY A 64 19.71 -10.50 5.24
N PRO A 65 20.74 -11.37 5.28
CA PRO A 65 21.34 -11.89 4.06
C PRO A 65 20.25 -12.51 3.19
N ALA A 66 20.13 -12.02 1.95
CA ALA A 66 19.17 -12.52 0.97
C ALA A 66 19.15 -14.06 0.99
N PRO A 67 17.99 -14.72 0.89
CA PRO A 67 17.94 -16.18 0.78
C PRO A 67 18.89 -16.57 -0.36
N ARG A 68 19.97 -17.28 -0.01
CA ARG A 68 20.99 -17.76 -0.96
C ARG A 68 20.39 -18.88 -1.80
N GLY A 69 19.49 -18.49 -2.69
CA GLY A 69 18.96 -19.26 -3.80
C GLY A 69 19.01 -18.37 -5.03
N PRO A 70 19.04 -18.92 -6.26
CA PRO A 70 19.17 -18.09 -7.45
C PRO A 70 17.91 -17.24 -7.62
N ILE A 71 17.97 -15.96 -7.23
CA ILE A 71 17.00 -14.96 -7.64
C ILE A 71 17.14 -14.83 -9.16
N ARG A 72 16.14 -15.33 -9.89
CA ARG A 72 16.12 -15.37 -11.36
C ARG A 72 15.33 -14.22 -11.97
N LEU A 73 15.33 -13.06 -11.34
CA LEU A 73 14.64 -11.88 -11.86
C LEU A 73 15.68 -10.84 -12.27
N GLY A 74 15.83 -10.67 -13.58
CA GLY A 74 16.56 -9.55 -14.17
C GLY A 74 15.58 -8.48 -14.63
N VAL A 75 16.05 -7.24 -14.75
CA VAL A 75 15.31 -6.17 -15.43
C VAL A 75 16.10 -5.77 -16.67
N VAL A 76 15.42 -5.73 -17.82
CA VAL A 76 16.01 -5.29 -19.09
C VAL A 76 15.23 -4.07 -19.57
N ARG A 77 15.93 -3.06 -20.09
CA ARG A 77 15.30 -1.96 -20.84
C ARG A 77 15.05 -2.43 -22.27
N MET A 78 13.78 -2.53 -22.65
CA MET A 78 13.35 -2.70 -24.03
C MET A 78 12.49 -1.49 -24.42
N ASP A 79 12.83 -0.83 -25.52
CA ASP A 79 12.05 0.27 -26.11
C ASP A 79 11.63 1.35 -25.09
N GLY A 80 12.57 1.73 -24.22
CA GLY A 80 12.35 2.76 -23.20
C GLY A 80 11.56 2.31 -21.96
N ARG A 81 11.07 1.06 -21.91
CA ARG A 81 10.33 0.49 -20.77
C ARG A 81 11.18 -0.54 -20.03
N VAL A 82 11.06 -0.55 -18.70
CA VAL A 82 11.72 -1.55 -17.84
C VAL A 82 10.77 -2.72 -17.67
N VAL A 83 11.18 -3.90 -18.13
CA VAL A 83 10.36 -5.12 -18.07
C VAL A 83 11.07 -6.15 -17.19
N PRO A 84 10.36 -6.75 -16.20
CA PRO A 84 10.91 -7.86 -15.42
C PRO A 84 10.99 -9.12 -16.29
N VAL A 85 12.15 -9.77 -16.32
CA VAL A 85 12.37 -10.99 -17.10
C VAL A 85 12.91 -12.11 -16.21
N GLU A 86 12.39 -13.32 -16.42
CA GLU A 86 12.93 -14.52 -15.79
C GLU A 86 14.17 -15.04 -16.54
N ALA A 87 15.20 -15.43 -15.79
CA ALA A 87 16.39 -16.04 -16.38
C ALA A 87 16.06 -17.42 -16.97
N ARG A 88 15.92 -17.48 -18.30
CA ARG A 88 15.70 -18.71 -19.07
C ARG A 88 16.94 -19.62 -18.94
N ARG A 89 16.83 -20.74 -18.20
CA ARG A 89 17.90 -21.74 -18.10
C ARG A 89 18.20 -22.31 -19.50
N ARG A 90 19.30 -21.91 -20.12
CA ARG A 90 19.87 -22.63 -21.28
C ARG A 90 20.25 -24.04 -20.78
N ARG A 91 19.53 -25.07 -21.23
CA ARG A 91 20.04 -26.45 -21.14
C ARG A 91 21.31 -26.49 -21.98
N LEU A 92 22.47 -26.55 -21.32
CA LEU A 92 23.72 -26.89 -21.98
C LEU A 92 23.61 -28.37 -22.37
N MET A 93 23.28 -28.65 -23.64
CA MET A 93 23.53 -29.97 -24.23
C MET A 93 25.04 -30.16 -24.24
N ARG A 94 25.55 -31.11 -23.44
CA ARG A 94 26.94 -31.58 -23.54
C ARG A 94 27.10 -32.34 -24.86
N PRO A 95 28.03 -31.99 -25.75
CA PRO A 95 28.44 -32.89 -26.81
C PRO A 95 29.23 -34.06 -26.19
N ARG A 96 28.99 -35.27 -26.71
CA ARG A 96 29.77 -36.48 -26.44
C ARG A 96 31.02 -36.49 -27.30
#